data_AF-A0A2H1VF51-F1
#
_entry.id   AF-A0A2H1VF51-F1
#
_cell.length_a   1.000
_cell.length_b   1.000
_cell.length_c   1.000
_cell.angle_alpha   90.00
_cell.angle_beta   90.00
_cell.angle_gamma   90.00
#
_symmetry.space_group_name_H-M   'P 1'
#
loop_
_entity.id
_entity.type
_entity.pdbx_description
1 polymer ?
#
loop_
_entity_poly.entity_id
_entity_poly.type
_entity_poly.pdbx_seq_one_letter_code
_entity_poly.pdbx_strand_id
1 'polypeptide(L)'
;LQLQSLVTLVRWANDHWEVTYTKTDTKEKVTEVCNFVVVASGEFSSPVIPDVERMNMYKGKIMHSHDYKDSEEFRGRRVLLVGAGASGLDLAIQLSNVTEKLFHSHHLSYNQPEFSPTYVKKPDIDSFTPTGAVFVDGSTEDFDQVIFCTGYNYAHPFLDQSSGVTASQKFVLPLYRHTVNIKRPSMAFVGVSKKVINRVMDAQGQYVAALAAGKFELPPQEAMLKSWLNHVYEQQNMGKRIVDVNVVSDMDEYFGNLTAEADVIPAPPVLTKIAKFNGKNRLDDLLNYRDYDYKLIDSQNYERKYIPRKELPCPIEV
;
A
#
# COMPACT_ATOMS: atom_id res chain seq x y z
N LEU A 1 12.53 20.81 4.97
CA LEU A 1 11.92 19.67 5.69
C LEU A 1 12.17 19.85 7.17
N GLN A 2 11.13 19.87 7.99
CA GLN A 2 11.26 19.85 9.45
C GLN A 2 11.12 18.39 9.91
N LEU A 3 12.24 17.77 10.29
CA LEU A 3 12.24 16.40 10.81
C LEU A 3 11.72 16.38 12.25
N GLN A 4 11.49 15.18 12.79
CA GLN A 4 11.07 14.99 14.18
C GLN A 4 9.80 15.78 14.55
N SER A 5 8.90 15.94 13.58
CA SER A 5 7.69 16.76 13.70
C SER A 5 6.48 15.93 13.32
N LEU A 6 5.73 15.48 14.32
CA LEU A 6 4.51 14.67 14.12
C LEU A 6 3.32 15.59 13.95
N VAL A 7 2.72 15.63 12.76
CA VAL A 7 1.47 16.36 12.53
C VAL A 7 0.34 15.72 13.33
N THR A 8 -0.32 16.51 14.17
CA THR A 8 -1.38 16.06 15.08
C THR A 8 -2.75 16.63 14.74
N LEU A 9 -2.81 17.76 14.03
CA LEU A 9 -4.07 18.38 13.60
C LEU A 9 -3.86 19.17 12.31
N VAL A 10 -4.80 19.04 11.38
CA VAL A 10 -4.93 19.86 10.18
C VAL A 10 -6.40 20.25 10.08
N ARG A 11 -6.69 21.54 10.23
CA ARG A 11 -8.05 22.07 10.17
C ARG A 11 -8.15 23.28 9.27
N TRP A 12 -9.33 23.51 8.71
CA TRP A 12 -9.66 24.73 8.01
C TRP A 12 -10.30 25.72 8.97
N ALA A 13 -9.70 26.89 9.16
CA ALA A 13 -10.20 27.95 10.01
C ALA A 13 -9.87 29.31 9.41
N ASN A 14 -10.78 30.29 9.52
CA ASN A 14 -10.55 31.68 9.12
C ASN A 14 -9.93 31.84 7.71
N ASP A 15 -10.47 31.11 6.74
CA ASP A 15 -10.03 31.08 5.33
C ASP A 15 -8.56 30.66 5.09
N HIS A 16 -8.00 29.88 6.00
CA HIS A 16 -6.69 29.24 5.84
C HIS A 16 -6.65 27.86 6.48
N TRP A 17 -5.53 27.16 6.26
CA TRP A 17 -5.21 25.92 6.96
C TRP A 17 -4.40 26.22 8.20
N GLU A 18 -4.79 25.64 9.33
CA GLU A 18 -3.95 25.54 10.51
C GLU A 18 -3.39 24.11 10.60
N VAL A 19 -2.06 24.00 10.61
CA VAL A 19 -1.34 22.74 10.73
C VAL A 19 -0.61 22.72 12.08
N THR A 20 -1.10 21.91 13.01
CA THR A 20 -0.45 21.69 14.30
C THR A 20 0.40 20.44 14.26
N TYR A 21 1.66 20.55 14.67
CA TYR A 21 2.56 19.43 14.87
C TYR A 21 3.21 19.47 16.26
N THR A 22 3.60 18.29 16.74
CA THR A 22 4.36 18.12 17.98
C THR A 22 5.78 17.70 17.65
N LYS A 23 6.77 18.45 18.14
CA LYS A 23 8.19 18.07 18.05
C LYS A 23 8.44 16.83 18.91
N THR A 24 8.99 15.77 18.33
CA THR A 24 9.08 14.46 18.99
C THR A 24 10.16 14.42 20.08
N ASP A 25 11.17 15.28 19.97
CA ASP A 25 12.28 15.46 20.90
C ASP A 25 11.93 16.39 22.08
N THR A 26 11.38 17.58 21.81
CA THR A 26 11.09 18.59 22.84
C THR A 26 9.68 18.52 23.41
N LYS A 27 8.77 17.79 22.74
CA LYS A 27 7.31 17.76 23.01
C LYS A 27 6.61 19.11 22.83
N GLU A 28 7.30 20.10 22.26
CA GLU A 28 6.71 21.39 21.91
C GLU A 28 5.62 21.22 20.86
N LYS A 29 4.50 21.91 21.04
CA LYS A 29 3.42 21.99 20.06
C LYS A 29 3.50 23.31 19.33
N VAL A 30 3.52 23.25 18.00
CA VAL A 30 3.57 24.40 17.11
C VAL A 30 2.41 24.34 16.14
N THR A 31 1.78 25.47 15.87
CA THR A 31 0.76 25.62 14.84
C THR A 31 1.24 26.61 13.80
N GLU A 32 1.21 26.19 12.54
CA GLU A 32 1.53 27.01 11.38
C GLU A 32 0.28 27.32 10.58
N VAL A 33 0.25 28.50 9.96
CA VAL A 33 -0.80 28.89 9.02
C VAL A 33 -0.31 28.63 7.59
N CYS A 34 -1.14 27.96 6.79
CA CYS A 34 -0.81 27.61 5.41
C CYS A 34 -1.95 28.00 4.47
N ASN A 35 -1.61 28.49 3.27
CA ASN A 35 -2.60 28.72 2.22
C ASN A 35 -2.93 27.44 1.44
N PHE A 36 -1.99 26.48 1.41
CA PHE A 36 -2.14 25.22 0.70
C PHE A 36 -1.57 24.08 1.55
N VAL A 37 -2.23 22.91 1.57
CA VAL A 37 -1.79 21.72 2.30
C VAL A 37 -1.74 20.51 1.37
N VAL A 38 -0.62 19.78 1.42
CA VAL A 38 -0.46 18.49 0.71
C VAL A 38 -0.32 17.38 1.73
N VAL A 39 -1.25 16.42 1.71
CA VAL A 39 -1.22 15.23 2.56
C VAL A 39 -0.51 14.11 1.81
N ALA A 40 0.70 13.77 2.28
CA ALA A 40 1.55 12.72 1.71
C ALA A 40 2.07 11.75 2.79
N SER A 41 1.20 11.39 3.75
CA SER A 41 1.57 10.60 4.94
C SER A 41 1.70 9.08 4.70
N GLY A 42 1.37 8.59 3.50
CA GLY A 42 1.39 7.17 3.16
C GLY A 42 0.29 6.32 3.83
N GLU A 43 0.26 5.03 3.48
CA GLU A 43 -0.86 4.12 3.83
C GLU A 43 -0.39 2.79 4.46
N PHE A 44 0.92 2.53 4.53
CA PHE A 44 1.48 1.23 4.92
C PHE A 44 2.15 1.24 6.30
N SER A 45 1.57 1.98 7.24
CA SER A 45 2.15 2.16 8.60
C SER A 45 1.20 1.82 9.74
N SER A 46 -0.11 1.74 9.51
CA SER A 46 -1.08 1.32 10.54
C SER A 46 -1.50 -0.13 10.31
N PRO A 47 -0.90 -1.11 11.00
CA PRO A 47 -1.11 -2.53 10.72
C PRO A 47 -2.56 -2.97 11.00
N VAL A 48 -3.04 -3.97 10.25
CA VAL A 48 -4.33 -4.61 10.48
C VAL A 48 -4.07 -6.02 10.98
N ILE A 49 -4.32 -6.27 12.27
CA ILE A 49 -4.35 -7.61 12.83
C ILE A 49 -5.84 -7.99 12.98
N PRO A 50 -6.33 -9.02 12.26
CA PRO A 50 -7.71 -9.45 12.38
C PRO A 50 -7.98 -10.03 13.76
N ASP A 51 -9.19 -9.85 14.27
CA ASP A 51 -9.66 -10.57 15.45
C ASP A 51 -10.06 -11.98 15.03
N VAL A 52 -9.30 -12.98 15.49
CA VAL A 52 -9.51 -14.40 15.19
C VAL A 52 -9.95 -15.10 16.47
N GLU A 53 -10.88 -16.05 16.36
CA GLU A 53 -11.42 -16.75 17.52
C GLU A 53 -10.29 -17.32 18.40
N ARG A 54 -10.39 -17.08 19.73
CA ARG A 54 -9.46 -17.55 20.76
C ARG A 54 -8.01 -17.09 20.59
N MET A 55 -7.74 -16.08 19.78
CA MET A 55 -6.38 -15.55 19.59
C MET A 55 -5.72 -15.12 20.91
N ASN A 56 -6.51 -14.63 21.87
CA ASN A 56 -6.06 -14.30 23.22
C ASN A 56 -5.56 -15.49 24.07
N MET A 57 -5.86 -16.74 23.67
CA MET A 57 -5.38 -17.95 24.34
C MET A 57 -3.98 -18.35 23.89
N TYR A 58 -3.56 -17.91 22.70
CA TYR A 58 -2.28 -18.27 22.12
C TYR A 58 -1.12 -17.71 22.97
N LYS A 59 -0.19 -18.58 23.35
CA LYS A 59 0.93 -18.23 24.25
C LYS A 59 2.22 -17.86 23.52
N GLY A 60 2.27 -18.06 22.20
CA GLY A 60 3.42 -17.69 21.38
C GLY A 60 3.44 -16.20 21.03
N LYS A 61 4.39 -15.80 20.17
CA LYS A 61 4.52 -14.40 19.75
C LYS A 61 3.61 -14.11 18.55
N ILE A 62 2.92 -12.98 18.58
CA ILE A 62 2.15 -12.47 17.44
C ILE A 62 2.77 -11.15 17.01
N MET A 63 3.00 -10.98 15.71
CA MET A 63 3.39 -9.71 15.11
C MET A 63 2.69 -9.47 13.77
N HIS A 64 2.70 -8.22 13.32
CA HIS A 64 2.37 -7.88 11.94
C HIS A 64 3.64 -7.75 11.09
N SER A 65 3.53 -7.90 9.77
CA SER A 65 4.63 -7.68 8.82
C SER A 65 5.26 -6.28 8.86
N HIS A 66 4.63 -5.34 9.58
CA HIS A 66 5.17 -4.00 9.85
C HIS A 66 6.41 -4.07 10.75
N ASP A 67 6.39 -4.99 11.72
CA ASP A 67 7.41 -5.14 12.74
C ASP A 67 8.50 -6.13 12.33
N TYR A 68 8.30 -6.90 11.25
CA TYR A 68 9.30 -7.77 10.66
C TYR A 68 10.53 -6.96 10.21
N LYS A 69 11.73 -7.47 10.52
CA LYS A 69 13.02 -6.85 10.15
C LYS A 69 13.98 -7.82 9.48
N ASP A 70 14.10 -9.04 10.00
CA ASP A 70 15.10 -10.01 9.57
C ASP A 70 14.56 -11.44 9.66
N SER A 71 14.87 -12.27 8.68
CA SER A 71 14.50 -13.69 8.64
C SER A 71 15.21 -14.51 9.72
N GLU A 72 16.40 -14.11 10.15
CA GLU A 72 17.22 -14.86 11.10
C GLU A 72 16.57 -15.03 12.48
N GLU A 73 15.69 -14.10 12.91
CA GLU A 73 14.93 -14.25 14.16
C GLU A 73 14.06 -15.53 14.17
N PHE A 74 13.70 -16.01 12.98
CA PHE A 74 12.81 -17.14 12.76
C PHE A 74 13.56 -18.45 12.49
N ARG A 75 14.90 -18.44 12.49
CA ARG A 75 15.72 -19.62 12.22
C ARG A 75 15.37 -20.77 13.16
N GLY A 76 15.06 -21.93 12.57
CA GLY A 76 14.73 -23.15 13.32
C GLY A 76 13.45 -23.05 14.16
N ARG A 77 12.57 -22.08 13.89
CA ARG A 77 11.26 -21.97 14.56
C ARG A 77 10.15 -22.51 13.67
N ARG A 78 9.02 -22.84 14.28
CA ARG A 78 7.75 -23.09 13.59
C ARG A 78 6.98 -21.78 13.52
N VAL A 79 6.64 -21.33 12.32
CA VAL A 79 6.05 -20.00 12.08
C VAL A 79 4.77 -20.13 11.29
N LEU A 80 3.73 -19.40 11.71
CA LEU A 80 2.52 -19.20 10.93
C LEU A 80 2.58 -17.82 10.24
N LEU A 81 2.53 -17.81 8.91
CA LEU A 81 2.39 -16.62 8.09
C LEU A 81 0.93 -16.53 7.61
N VAL A 82 0.27 -15.38 7.78
CA VAL A 82 -1.15 -15.22 7.46
C VAL A 82 -1.34 -14.17 6.36
N GLY A 83 -1.91 -14.56 5.23
CA GLY A 83 -2.15 -13.71 4.07
C GLY A 83 -1.06 -13.84 2.99
N ALA A 84 -1.48 -13.77 1.72
CA ALA A 84 -0.61 -13.90 0.55
C ALA A 84 -0.65 -12.65 -0.36
N GLY A 85 -0.68 -11.47 0.26
CA GLY A 85 -0.43 -10.22 -0.44
C GLY A 85 1.05 -10.03 -0.78
N ALA A 86 1.47 -8.79 -1.09
CA ALA A 86 2.87 -8.50 -1.41
C ALA A 86 3.83 -8.92 -0.29
N SER A 87 3.56 -8.55 0.97
CA SER A 87 4.37 -8.98 2.12
C SER A 87 4.30 -10.49 2.34
N GLY A 88 3.11 -11.09 2.22
CA GLY A 88 2.93 -12.52 2.48
C GLY A 88 3.72 -13.40 1.51
N LEU A 89 3.68 -13.09 0.21
CA LEU A 89 4.47 -13.84 -0.77
C LEU A 89 5.97 -13.61 -0.61
N ASP A 90 6.40 -12.39 -0.30
CA ASP A 90 7.83 -12.09 -0.14
C ASP A 90 8.42 -12.73 1.12
N LEU A 91 7.70 -12.66 2.24
CA LEU A 91 8.10 -13.32 3.49
C LEU A 91 8.08 -14.84 3.37
N ALA A 92 7.16 -15.42 2.57
CA ALA A 92 7.18 -16.84 2.29
C ALA A 92 8.49 -17.26 1.59
N ILE A 93 8.99 -16.47 0.63
CA ILE A 93 10.28 -16.71 -0.01
C ILE A 93 11.41 -16.65 1.04
N GLN A 94 11.47 -15.57 1.83
CA GLN A 94 12.55 -15.36 2.80
C GLN A 94 12.58 -16.44 3.90
N LEU A 95 11.41 -16.85 4.39
CA LEU A 95 11.31 -17.73 5.57
C LEU A 95 11.32 -19.21 5.22
N SER A 96 10.96 -19.60 3.99
CA SER A 96 10.84 -21.01 3.59
C SER A 96 12.12 -21.84 3.80
N ASN A 97 13.30 -21.24 3.66
CA ASN A 97 14.59 -21.91 3.87
C ASN A 97 15.23 -21.64 5.24
N VAL A 98 14.56 -20.87 6.11
CA VAL A 98 15.11 -20.42 7.40
C VAL A 98 14.41 -21.08 8.58
N THR A 99 13.08 -21.19 8.52
CA THR A 99 12.26 -21.80 9.58
C THR A 99 12.41 -23.32 9.61
N GLU A 100 12.21 -23.94 10.79
CA GLU A 100 12.02 -25.40 10.88
C GLU A 100 10.76 -25.81 10.10
N LYS A 101 9.70 -25.01 10.23
CA LYS A 101 8.42 -25.23 9.57
C LYS A 101 7.71 -23.90 9.34
N LEU A 102 7.33 -23.63 8.10
CA LEU A 102 6.55 -22.46 7.73
C LEU A 102 5.14 -22.89 7.33
N PHE A 103 4.15 -22.54 8.14
CA PHE A 103 2.75 -22.65 7.76
C PHE A 103 2.32 -21.34 7.10
N HIS A 104 1.80 -21.38 5.88
CA HIS A 104 1.32 -20.19 5.18
C HIS A 104 -0.18 -20.29 4.94
N SER A 105 -0.96 -19.59 5.78
CA SER A 105 -2.42 -19.52 5.70
C SER A 105 -2.84 -18.49 4.67
N HIS A 106 -3.45 -18.93 3.56
CA HIS A 106 -4.03 -18.05 2.55
C HIS A 106 -4.95 -18.78 1.56
N HIS A 107 -5.85 -18.02 0.94
CA HIS A 107 -6.75 -18.48 -0.14
C HIS A 107 -6.34 -17.98 -1.55
N LEU A 108 -5.15 -17.39 -1.72
CA LEU A 108 -4.65 -17.01 -3.05
C LEU A 108 -4.46 -18.23 -3.96
N SER A 109 -4.95 -18.12 -5.20
CA SER A 109 -4.70 -19.03 -6.32
C SER A 109 -3.68 -18.40 -7.28
N TYR A 110 -2.58 -19.10 -7.53
CA TYR A 110 -1.49 -18.69 -8.42
C TYR A 110 -0.63 -19.90 -8.80
N ASN A 111 0.36 -19.74 -9.69
CA ASN A 111 1.32 -20.81 -10.00
C ASN A 111 2.31 -20.93 -8.84
N GLN A 112 1.85 -21.58 -7.77
CA GLN A 112 2.64 -21.74 -6.56
C GLN A 112 3.87 -22.61 -6.86
N PRO A 113 5.09 -22.12 -6.56
CA PRO A 113 6.29 -22.91 -6.77
C PRO A 113 6.37 -24.05 -5.77
N GLU A 114 7.23 -25.02 -6.06
CA GLU A 114 7.72 -25.94 -5.05
C GLU A 114 8.65 -25.18 -4.10
N PHE A 115 8.13 -24.85 -2.92
CA PHE A 115 8.93 -24.34 -1.82
C PHE A 115 9.75 -25.46 -1.17
N SER A 116 10.63 -25.10 -0.23
CA SER A 116 11.28 -26.04 0.67
C SER A 116 10.28 -27.03 1.30
N PRO A 117 10.67 -28.28 1.59
CA PRO A 117 9.83 -29.26 2.29
C PRO A 117 9.29 -28.78 3.65
N THR A 118 9.87 -27.72 4.23
CA THR A 118 9.42 -27.10 5.47
C THR A 118 8.20 -26.19 5.28
N TYR A 119 7.87 -25.79 4.05
CA TYR A 119 6.71 -24.96 3.74
C TYR A 119 5.43 -25.79 3.63
N VAL A 120 4.37 -25.37 4.31
CA VAL A 120 3.04 -25.98 4.20
C VAL A 120 1.97 -24.91 4.06
N LYS A 121 1.29 -24.92 2.91
CA LYS A 121 0.10 -24.11 2.71
C LYS A 121 -1.02 -24.60 3.62
N LYS A 122 -1.72 -23.65 4.24
CA LYS A 122 -2.92 -23.88 5.05
C LYS A 122 -4.07 -23.02 4.54
N PRO A 123 -5.34 -23.44 4.74
CA PRO A 123 -6.47 -22.55 4.49
C PRO A 123 -6.57 -21.51 5.61
N ASP A 124 -7.67 -20.77 5.64
CA ASP A 124 -7.89 -19.75 6.66
C ASP A 124 -7.94 -20.36 8.08
N ILE A 125 -7.53 -19.57 9.07
CA ILE A 125 -7.58 -19.97 10.48
C ILE A 125 -9.04 -19.99 10.92
N ASP A 126 -9.45 -21.08 11.58
CA ASP A 126 -10.74 -21.14 12.26
C ASP A 126 -10.62 -20.52 13.66
N SER A 127 -9.73 -21.09 14.49
CA SER A 127 -9.54 -20.64 15.87
C SER A 127 -8.13 -20.94 16.38
N PHE A 128 -7.65 -20.14 17.33
CA PHE A 128 -6.36 -20.37 17.99
C PHE A 128 -6.47 -21.39 19.13
N THR A 129 -5.36 -22.09 19.37
CA THR A 129 -5.13 -22.93 20.55
C THR A 129 -4.02 -22.28 21.42
N PRO A 130 -3.74 -22.78 22.64
CA PRO A 130 -2.65 -22.24 23.44
C PRO A 130 -1.26 -22.30 22.78
N THR A 131 -1.05 -23.20 21.83
CA THR A 131 0.26 -23.50 21.20
C THR A 131 0.25 -23.37 19.68
N GLY A 132 -0.89 -23.06 19.08
CA GLY A 132 -1.08 -23.15 17.64
C GLY A 132 -2.45 -22.67 17.17
N ALA A 133 -2.98 -23.32 16.14
CA ALA A 133 -4.32 -23.03 15.60
C ALA A 133 -4.98 -24.25 14.95
N VAL A 134 -6.31 -24.21 14.92
CA VAL A 134 -7.18 -25.05 14.10
C VAL A 134 -7.50 -24.28 12.82
N PHE A 135 -7.42 -24.95 11.68
CA PHE A 135 -7.74 -24.39 10.37
C PHE A 135 -9.12 -24.85 9.90
N VAL A 136 -9.71 -24.15 8.93
CA VAL A 136 -11.06 -24.45 8.44
C VAL A 136 -11.21 -25.84 7.80
N ASP A 137 -10.10 -26.49 7.44
CA ASP A 137 -10.09 -27.89 6.96
C ASP A 137 -10.07 -28.92 8.10
N GLY A 138 -10.11 -28.48 9.36
CA GLY A 138 -10.03 -29.30 10.55
C GLY A 138 -8.60 -29.71 10.95
N SER A 139 -7.58 -29.36 10.16
CA SER A 139 -6.19 -29.60 10.54
C SER A 139 -5.78 -28.71 11.71
N THR A 140 -4.84 -29.17 12.52
CA THR A 140 -4.31 -28.44 13.68
C THR A 140 -2.79 -28.45 13.61
N GLU A 141 -2.16 -27.32 13.91
CA GLU A 141 -0.70 -27.20 13.93
C GLU A 141 -0.26 -26.36 15.12
N ASP A 142 0.87 -26.73 15.72
CA ASP A 142 1.57 -25.94 16.72
C ASP A 142 2.68 -25.11 16.08
N PHE A 143 2.82 -23.85 16.51
CA PHE A 143 3.84 -22.93 16.04
C PHE A 143 4.23 -21.94 17.13
N ASP A 144 5.45 -21.42 17.06
CA ASP A 144 6.05 -20.59 18.10
C ASP A 144 5.77 -19.10 17.87
N GLN A 145 5.56 -18.71 16.60
CA GLN A 145 5.29 -17.33 16.20
C GLN A 145 4.25 -17.22 15.09
N VAL A 146 3.53 -16.10 15.06
CA VAL A 146 2.58 -15.71 14.02
C VAL A 146 3.01 -14.37 13.40
N ILE A 147 3.05 -14.32 12.08
CA ILE A 147 3.25 -13.09 11.31
C ILE A 147 2.01 -12.82 10.47
N PHE A 148 1.27 -11.78 10.83
CA PHE A 148 0.15 -11.29 10.05
C PHE A 148 0.62 -10.41 8.89
N CYS A 149 0.35 -10.87 7.67
CA CYS A 149 0.56 -10.14 6.40
C CYS A 149 -0.78 -9.65 5.84
N THR A 150 -1.62 -9.11 6.71
CA THR A 150 -3.05 -8.80 6.48
C THR A 150 -3.29 -7.34 6.10
N GLY A 151 -2.22 -6.60 5.81
CA GLY A 151 -2.28 -5.26 5.23
C GLY A 151 -2.45 -4.16 6.26
N TYR A 152 -2.88 -3.00 5.80
CA TYR A 152 -2.83 -1.76 6.57
C TYR A 152 -4.15 -0.99 6.51
N ASN A 153 -4.33 -0.11 7.48
CA ASN A 153 -5.37 0.90 7.53
C ASN A 153 -4.83 2.24 7.03
N TYR A 154 -5.71 2.99 6.39
CA TYR A 154 -5.50 4.36 5.95
C TYR A 154 -5.67 5.25 7.17
N ALA A 155 -4.59 5.83 7.66
CA ALA A 155 -4.63 6.63 8.87
C ALA A 155 -4.33 8.09 8.52
N HIS A 156 -5.38 8.92 8.55
CA HIS A 156 -5.26 10.37 8.54
C HIS A 156 -5.84 10.97 9.83
N PRO A 157 -5.38 10.53 11.02
CA PRO A 157 -5.98 10.89 12.32
C PRO A 157 -5.87 12.38 12.63
N PHE A 158 -5.01 13.10 11.93
CA PHE A 158 -4.81 14.54 12.06
C PHE A 158 -5.84 15.36 11.28
N LEU A 159 -6.62 14.78 10.37
CA LEU A 159 -7.60 15.54 9.58
C LEU A 159 -8.84 15.85 10.41
N ASP A 160 -9.09 17.14 10.62
CA ASP A 160 -10.32 17.62 11.24
C ASP A 160 -11.51 17.60 10.27
N GLN A 161 -12.73 17.50 10.81
CA GLN A 161 -13.96 17.50 10.01
C GLN A 161 -14.11 18.79 9.16
N SER A 162 -13.54 19.91 9.61
CA SER A 162 -13.52 21.17 8.85
C SER A 162 -12.81 21.05 7.50
N SER A 163 -11.92 20.08 7.31
CA SER A 163 -11.25 19.80 6.03
C SER A 163 -12.24 19.53 4.90
N GLY A 164 -13.42 19.01 5.21
CA GLY A 164 -14.46 18.73 4.24
C GLY A 164 -14.30 17.41 3.48
N VAL A 165 -13.28 16.61 3.81
CA VAL A 165 -13.17 15.22 3.35
C VAL A 165 -13.65 14.25 4.43
N THR A 166 -14.19 13.13 3.98
CA THR A 166 -14.40 11.94 4.80
C THR A 166 -13.21 11.02 4.59
N ALA A 167 -12.34 10.93 5.59
CA ALA A 167 -11.27 9.95 5.66
C ALA A 167 -11.69 8.81 6.60
N SER A 168 -11.55 7.57 6.13
CA SER A 168 -11.73 6.37 6.95
C SER A 168 -10.45 5.53 6.91
N GLN A 169 -10.46 4.41 7.64
CA GLN A 169 -9.40 3.41 7.58
C GLN A 169 -9.21 2.76 6.21
N LYS A 170 -10.05 3.04 5.21
CA LYS A 170 -10.00 2.39 3.90
C LYS A 170 -10.07 3.36 2.71
N PHE A 171 -10.47 4.60 2.90
CA PHE A 171 -10.71 5.52 1.78
C PHE A 171 -10.66 6.99 2.21
N VAL A 172 -10.50 7.87 1.22
CA VAL A 172 -10.66 9.33 1.35
C VAL A 172 -11.56 9.83 0.23
N LEU A 173 -12.60 10.60 0.58
CA LEU A 173 -13.55 11.15 -0.38
C LEU A 173 -14.17 12.49 0.07
N PRO A 174 -14.72 13.30 -0.85
CA PRO A 174 -14.61 13.17 -2.31
C PRO A 174 -13.33 13.84 -2.82
N LEU A 175 -12.63 13.18 -3.74
CA LEU A 175 -11.37 13.67 -4.33
C LEU A 175 -11.48 13.77 -5.86
N TYR A 176 -11.18 14.94 -6.42
CA TYR A 176 -11.03 15.12 -7.85
C TYR A 176 -9.68 14.56 -8.30
N ARG A 177 -9.69 13.77 -9.38
CA ARG A 177 -8.50 13.03 -9.87
C ARG A 177 -7.77 12.24 -8.79
N HIS A 178 -8.49 11.73 -7.78
CA HIS A 178 -7.93 11.05 -6.60
C HIS A 178 -6.91 11.86 -5.78
N THR A 179 -6.84 13.18 -6.01
CA THR A 179 -5.80 14.04 -5.49
C THR A 179 -6.40 15.25 -4.77
N VAL A 180 -7.25 16.03 -5.44
CA VAL A 180 -7.70 17.33 -4.94
C VAL A 180 -8.94 17.19 -4.08
N ASN A 181 -8.94 17.79 -2.89
CA ASN A 181 -10.14 17.93 -2.06
C ASN A 181 -11.16 18.83 -2.76
N ILE A 182 -12.28 18.25 -3.22
CA ILE A 182 -13.29 18.98 -4.00
C ILE A 182 -13.90 20.14 -3.21
N LYS A 183 -14.11 19.95 -1.90
CA LYS A 183 -14.72 20.96 -1.04
C LYS A 183 -13.76 22.11 -0.72
N ARG A 184 -12.46 21.82 -0.65
CA ARG A 184 -11.40 22.81 -0.38
C ARG A 184 -10.20 22.53 -1.28
N PRO A 185 -10.17 23.06 -2.52
CA PRO A 185 -9.13 22.73 -3.50
C PRO A 185 -7.71 23.18 -3.14
N SER A 186 -7.55 23.97 -2.07
CA SER A 186 -6.25 24.27 -1.45
C SER A 186 -5.71 23.13 -0.57
N MET A 187 -6.39 21.97 -0.52
CA MET A 187 -5.87 20.73 0.03
C MET A 187 -5.81 19.65 -1.04
N ALA A 188 -4.69 18.95 -1.09
CA ALA A 188 -4.49 17.82 -1.99
C ALA A 188 -3.84 16.62 -1.28
N PHE A 189 -3.98 15.46 -1.89
CA PHE A 189 -3.48 14.16 -1.40
C PHE A 189 -2.55 13.55 -2.46
N VAL A 190 -1.41 13.05 -2.03
CA VAL A 190 -0.48 12.29 -2.88
C VAL A 190 -0.38 10.88 -2.33
N GLY A 191 -0.57 9.89 -3.19
CA GLY A 191 -0.46 8.47 -2.83
C GLY A 191 -1.70 7.83 -2.24
N VAL A 192 -2.87 8.50 -2.28
CA VAL A 192 -4.15 7.91 -1.82
C VAL A 192 -4.74 6.87 -2.79
N SER A 193 -4.34 6.96 -4.06
CA SER A 193 -4.80 6.06 -5.11
C SER A 193 -4.32 4.62 -4.89
N LYS A 194 -5.20 3.64 -5.08
CA LYS A 194 -4.88 2.21 -4.97
C LYS A 194 -4.60 1.58 -6.33
N LYS A 195 -3.84 0.48 -6.32
CA LYS A 195 -3.40 -0.27 -7.52
C LYS A 195 -2.55 0.56 -8.48
N VAL A 196 -1.77 1.49 -7.93
CA VAL A 196 -0.88 2.38 -8.67
C VAL A 196 0.57 1.96 -8.54
N ILE A 197 1.40 2.31 -9.53
CA ILE A 197 2.86 2.22 -9.43
C ILE A 197 3.41 3.49 -8.77
N ASN A 198 4.59 3.43 -8.15
CA ASN A 198 5.20 4.59 -7.46
C ASN A 198 5.33 5.84 -8.35
N ARG A 199 5.46 5.68 -9.67
CA ARG A 199 5.47 6.82 -10.62
C ARG A 199 4.15 7.60 -10.67
N VAL A 200 3.03 7.00 -10.28
CA VAL A 200 1.77 7.75 -10.11
C VAL A 200 1.94 8.85 -9.07
N MET A 201 2.66 8.56 -8.00
CA MET A 201 2.89 9.54 -6.93
C MET A 201 3.77 10.70 -7.41
N ASP A 202 4.68 10.46 -8.34
CA ASP A 202 5.51 11.49 -9.00
C ASP A 202 4.64 12.42 -9.85
N ALA A 203 3.77 11.86 -10.70
CA ALA A 203 2.82 12.66 -11.50
C ALA A 203 1.81 13.42 -10.62
N GLN A 204 1.29 12.79 -9.56
CA GLN A 204 0.44 13.46 -8.57
C GLN A 204 1.19 14.60 -7.89
N GLY A 205 2.45 14.41 -7.51
CA GLY A 205 3.29 15.44 -6.93
C GLY A 205 3.47 16.64 -7.86
N GLN A 206 3.75 16.39 -9.15
CA GLN A 206 3.89 17.43 -10.16
C GLN A 206 2.57 18.16 -10.42
N TYR A 207 1.45 17.44 -10.52
CA TYR A 207 0.11 17.99 -10.66
C TYR A 207 -0.24 18.92 -9.48
N VAL A 208 -0.03 18.46 -8.24
CA VAL A 208 -0.31 19.24 -7.04
C VAL A 208 0.61 20.45 -6.93
N ALA A 209 1.88 20.31 -7.29
CA ALA A 209 2.82 21.43 -7.29
C ALA A 209 2.44 22.49 -8.33
N ALA A 210 2.03 22.08 -9.54
CA ALA A 210 1.54 22.98 -10.58
C ALA A 210 0.25 23.71 -10.13
N LEU A 211 -0.66 22.99 -9.46
CA LEU A 211 -1.88 23.56 -8.90
C LEU A 211 -1.57 24.59 -7.81
N ALA A 212 -0.72 24.24 -6.85
CA ALA A 212 -0.32 25.13 -5.75
C ALA A 212 0.42 26.37 -6.25
N ALA A 213 1.12 26.27 -7.38
CA ALA A 213 1.79 27.37 -8.05
C ALA A 213 0.86 28.21 -8.94
N GLY A 214 -0.42 27.86 -9.07
CA GLY A 214 -1.39 28.57 -9.91
C GLY A 214 -1.11 28.46 -11.41
N LYS A 215 -0.48 27.38 -11.87
CA LYS A 215 -0.11 27.19 -13.29
C LYS A 215 -1.28 26.77 -14.18
N PHE A 216 -2.35 26.26 -13.58
CA PHE A 216 -3.60 25.92 -14.25
C PHE A 216 -4.76 26.13 -13.29
N GLU A 217 -5.97 26.24 -13.85
CA GLU A 217 -7.20 26.37 -13.08
C GLU A 217 -7.94 25.05 -13.05
N LEU A 218 -8.47 24.70 -11.88
CA LEU A 218 -9.36 23.56 -11.74
C LEU A 218 -10.73 23.89 -12.33
N PRO A 219 -11.47 22.88 -12.84
CA PRO A 219 -12.86 23.08 -13.22
C PRO A 219 -13.71 23.49 -12.00
N PRO A 220 -14.88 24.12 -12.22
CA PRO A 220 -15.79 24.48 -11.14
C PRO A 220 -16.12 23.30 -10.23
N GLN A 221 -16.38 23.58 -8.95
CA GLN A 221 -16.63 22.56 -7.93
C GLN A 221 -17.72 21.54 -8.33
N GLU A 222 -18.78 22.01 -8.99
CA GLU A 222 -19.86 21.16 -9.50
C GLU A 222 -19.36 20.15 -10.55
N ALA A 223 -18.48 20.58 -11.47
CA ALA A 223 -17.91 19.72 -12.49
C ALA A 223 -16.94 18.69 -11.88
N MET A 224 -16.13 19.08 -10.89
CA MET A 224 -15.30 18.14 -10.13
C MET A 224 -16.15 17.09 -9.41
N LEU A 225 -17.24 17.50 -8.75
CA LEU A 225 -18.14 16.60 -8.05
C LEU A 225 -18.84 15.63 -9.01
N LYS A 226 -19.31 16.13 -10.15
CA LYS A 226 -19.91 15.30 -11.21
C LYS A 226 -18.92 14.26 -11.73
N SER A 227 -17.67 14.64 -11.97
CA SER A 227 -16.60 13.71 -12.35
C SER A 227 -16.38 12.63 -11.28
N TRP A 228 -16.33 13.01 -10.00
CA TRP A 228 -16.19 12.05 -8.91
C TRP A 228 -17.39 11.10 -8.80
N LEU A 229 -18.62 11.59 -8.94
CA LEU A 229 -19.82 10.76 -8.95
C LEU A 229 -19.86 9.76 -10.11
N ASN A 230 -19.44 10.18 -11.31
CA ASN A 230 -19.33 9.28 -12.46
C ASN A 230 -18.38 8.12 -12.16
N HIS A 231 -17.20 8.42 -11.60
CA HIS A 231 -16.26 7.37 -11.15
C HIS A 231 -16.89 6.44 -10.11
N VAL A 232 -17.63 6.97 -9.13
CA VAL A 232 -18.35 6.15 -8.14
C VAL A 232 -19.33 5.18 -8.82
N TYR A 233 -20.11 5.66 -9.79
CA TYR A 233 -21.04 4.81 -10.55
C TYR A 233 -20.32 3.76 -11.40
N GLU A 234 -19.19 4.11 -12.02
CA GLU A 234 -18.36 3.15 -12.75
C GLU A 234 -17.84 2.04 -11.83
N GLN A 235 -17.34 2.38 -10.64
CA GLN A 235 -16.90 1.38 -9.66
C GLN A 235 -18.07 0.48 -9.22
N GLN A 236 -19.26 1.04 -9.00
CA GLN A 236 -20.47 0.28 -8.64
C GLN A 236 -20.92 -0.66 -9.76
N ASN A 237 -20.87 -0.21 -11.02
CA ASN A 237 -21.19 -1.03 -12.20
C ASN A 237 -20.20 -2.20 -12.37
N MET A 238 -18.97 -2.06 -11.86
CA MET A 238 -17.97 -3.13 -11.77
C MET A 238 -18.14 -4.03 -10.51
N GLY A 239 -19.22 -3.86 -9.75
CA GLY A 239 -19.49 -4.64 -8.53
C GLY A 239 -18.63 -4.26 -7.33
N LYS A 240 -17.93 -3.12 -7.37
CA LYS A 240 -17.07 -2.66 -6.26
C LYS A 240 -17.89 -1.86 -5.25
N ARG A 241 -17.37 -1.77 -4.03
CA ARG A 241 -18.01 -1.05 -2.92
C ARG A 241 -17.43 0.34 -2.77
N ILE A 242 -18.06 1.19 -1.97
CA ILE A 242 -17.55 2.54 -1.68
C ILE A 242 -16.13 2.54 -1.08
N VAL A 243 -15.75 1.48 -0.36
CA VAL A 243 -14.39 1.31 0.19
C VAL A 243 -13.30 1.16 -0.87
N ASP A 244 -13.71 0.92 -2.12
CA ASP A 244 -12.84 0.79 -3.29
C ASP A 244 -12.79 2.08 -4.12
N VAL A 245 -13.40 3.19 -3.67
CA VAL A 245 -13.51 4.43 -4.44
C VAL A 245 -12.15 5.03 -4.85
N ASN A 246 -11.09 4.79 -4.08
CA ASN A 246 -9.74 5.24 -4.43
C ASN A 246 -9.00 4.26 -5.36
N VAL A 247 -9.63 3.19 -5.85
CA VAL A 247 -9.03 2.29 -6.84
C VAL A 247 -9.04 2.94 -8.22
N VAL A 248 -7.86 3.02 -8.84
CA VAL A 248 -7.72 3.43 -10.24
C VAL A 248 -7.98 2.23 -11.15
N SER A 249 -8.95 2.34 -12.06
CA SER A 249 -9.33 1.27 -12.99
C SER A 249 -8.41 1.22 -14.21
N ASP A 250 -8.19 2.34 -14.87
CA ASP A 250 -7.24 2.49 -15.98
C ASP A 250 -6.12 3.45 -15.57
N MET A 251 -4.92 2.91 -15.44
CA MET A 251 -3.76 3.66 -15.01
C MET A 251 -3.27 4.63 -16.09
N ASP A 252 -3.25 4.19 -17.35
CA ASP A 252 -2.71 4.98 -18.47
C ASP A 252 -3.65 6.17 -18.74
N GLU A 253 -4.97 5.94 -18.69
CA GLU A 253 -5.97 7.01 -18.79
C GLU A 253 -5.87 7.98 -17.61
N TYR A 254 -5.76 7.47 -16.38
CA TYR A 254 -5.61 8.30 -15.18
C TYR A 254 -4.39 9.22 -15.26
N PHE A 255 -3.25 8.68 -15.67
CA PHE A 255 -2.03 9.45 -15.90
C PHE A 255 -2.20 10.48 -17.01
N GLY A 256 -2.71 10.07 -18.18
CA GLY A 256 -2.91 10.96 -19.32
C GLY A 256 -3.77 12.16 -18.93
N ASN A 257 -4.83 11.91 -18.16
CA ASN A 257 -5.72 12.95 -17.66
C ASN A 257 -5.04 13.92 -16.68
N LEU A 258 -4.31 13.42 -15.69
CA LEU A 258 -3.56 14.28 -14.75
C LEU A 258 -2.54 15.15 -15.50
N THR A 259 -1.79 14.52 -16.39
CA THR A 259 -0.65 15.17 -17.06
C THR A 259 -1.09 16.18 -18.10
N ALA A 260 -2.17 15.91 -18.84
CA ALA A 260 -2.75 16.86 -19.78
C ALA A 260 -3.34 18.10 -19.10
N GLU A 261 -4.03 17.93 -17.97
CA GLU A 261 -4.65 19.06 -17.25
C GLU A 261 -3.62 20.01 -16.62
N ALA A 262 -2.51 19.46 -16.12
CA ALA A 262 -1.46 20.24 -15.46
C ALA A 262 -0.25 20.58 -16.36
N ASP A 263 -0.32 20.29 -17.67
CA ASP A 263 0.80 20.41 -18.61
C ASP A 263 2.10 19.75 -18.09
N VAL A 264 1.95 18.55 -17.52
CA VAL A 264 3.04 17.72 -17.01
C VAL A 264 3.44 16.71 -18.07
N ILE A 265 4.73 16.40 -18.17
CA ILE A 265 5.22 15.41 -19.13
C ILE A 265 4.73 14.01 -18.68
N PRO A 266 3.99 13.28 -19.52
CA PRO A 266 3.52 11.94 -19.17
C PRO A 266 4.69 10.95 -19.07
N ALA A 267 4.57 10.00 -18.16
CA ALA A 267 5.50 8.89 -18.08
C ALA A 267 5.41 8.04 -19.38
N PRO A 268 6.53 7.50 -19.87
CA PRO A 268 6.51 6.70 -21.09
C PRO A 268 5.71 5.40 -20.88
N PRO A 269 4.75 5.06 -21.77
CA PRO A 269 3.88 3.88 -21.64
C PRO A 269 4.61 2.55 -21.44
N VAL A 270 5.87 2.45 -21.87
CA VAL A 270 6.75 1.30 -21.62
C VAL A 270 6.80 0.88 -20.15
N LEU A 271 6.72 1.83 -19.20
CA LEU A 271 6.79 1.53 -17.77
C LEU A 271 5.55 0.78 -17.29
N THR A 272 4.35 1.14 -17.76
CA THR A 272 3.13 0.39 -17.48
C THR A 272 3.21 -1.03 -18.06
N LYS A 273 3.79 -1.19 -19.25
CA LYS A 273 3.99 -2.53 -19.86
C LYS A 273 4.93 -3.40 -19.00
N ILE A 274 6.02 -2.83 -18.50
CA ILE A 274 6.95 -3.53 -17.58
C ILE A 274 6.23 -3.89 -16.27
N ALA A 275 5.49 -2.96 -15.67
CA ALA A 275 4.76 -3.20 -14.44
C ALA A 275 3.68 -4.29 -14.59
N LYS A 276 2.92 -4.27 -15.68
CA LYS A 276 1.92 -5.32 -16.01
C LYS A 276 2.58 -6.69 -16.15
N PHE A 277 3.70 -6.76 -16.88
CA PHE A 277 4.47 -8.00 -16.97
C PHE A 277 4.96 -8.47 -15.60
N ASN A 278 5.63 -7.62 -14.82
CA ASN A 278 6.15 -7.98 -13.50
C ASN A 278 5.04 -8.44 -12.54
N GLY A 279 3.90 -7.76 -12.53
CA GLY A 279 2.75 -8.10 -11.69
C GLY A 279 2.21 -9.49 -12.00
N LYS A 280 2.13 -9.86 -13.29
CA LYS A 280 1.75 -11.20 -13.73
C LYS A 280 2.86 -12.22 -13.41
N ASN A 281 4.09 -11.92 -13.79
CA ASN A 281 5.23 -12.82 -13.65
C ASN A 281 5.51 -13.19 -12.18
N ARG A 282 5.25 -12.29 -11.23
CA ARG A 282 5.33 -12.61 -9.79
C ARG A 282 4.39 -13.73 -9.37
N LEU A 283 3.22 -13.87 -10.01
CA LEU A 283 2.26 -14.93 -9.72
C LEU A 283 2.48 -16.18 -10.57
N ASP A 284 3.11 -16.04 -11.73
CA ASP A 284 3.45 -17.15 -12.62
C ASP A 284 4.77 -17.83 -12.24
N ASP A 285 5.72 -17.11 -11.64
CA ASP A 285 7.08 -17.56 -11.36
C ASP A 285 7.65 -16.86 -10.11
N LEU A 286 7.05 -17.15 -8.95
CA LEU A 286 7.32 -16.41 -7.71
C LEU A 286 8.78 -16.47 -7.23
N LEU A 287 9.52 -17.55 -7.51
CA LEU A 287 10.91 -17.67 -7.06
C LEU A 287 11.88 -16.94 -7.99
N ASN A 288 11.57 -16.80 -9.29
CA ASN A 288 12.52 -16.28 -10.28
C ASN A 288 12.04 -14.98 -10.96
N TYR A 289 10.90 -14.40 -10.57
CA TYR A 289 10.41 -13.17 -11.21
C TYR A 289 11.37 -11.97 -11.12
N ARG A 290 12.34 -12.01 -10.18
CA ARG A 290 13.39 -11.00 -10.00
C ARG A 290 14.60 -11.19 -10.91
N ASP A 291 14.69 -12.31 -11.62
CA ASP A 291 15.83 -12.69 -12.46
C ASP A 291 15.69 -12.15 -13.89
N TYR A 292 14.94 -11.06 -14.06
CA TYR A 292 14.75 -10.40 -15.33
C TYR A 292 15.41 -9.03 -15.32
N ASP A 293 16.34 -8.82 -16.24
CA ASP A 293 16.89 -7.51 -16.53
C ASP A 293 16.10 -6.86 -17.67
N TYR A 294 15.88 -5.55 -17.54
CA TYR A 294 15.11 -4.75 -18.48
C TYR A 294 16.00 -3.67 -19.11
N LYS A 295 15.95 -3.55 -20.43
CA LYS A 295 16.59 -2.46 -21.17
C LYS A 295 15.52 -1.68 -21.92
N LEU A 296 15.39 -0.39 -21.60
CA LEU A 296 14.49 0.48 -22.35
C LEU A 296 15.07 0.73 -23.75
N ILE A 297 14.24 0.57 -24.77
CA ILE A 297 14.58 0.89 -26.15
C ILE A 297 14.08 2.31 -26.47
N ASP A 298 12.82 2.58 -26.16
CA ASP A 298 12.15 3.87 -26.38
C ASP A 298 10.96 4.05 -25.41
N SER A 299 10.11 5.05 -25.63
CA SER A 299 8.97 5.35 -24.76
C SER A 299 7.87 4.29 -24.78
N GLN A 300 7.90 3.37 -25.74
CA GLN A 300 6.92 2.32 -25.98
C GLN A 300 7.48 0.90 -25.76
N ASN A 301 8.78 0.69 -25.95
CA ASN A 301 9.38 -0.62 -26.09
C ASN A 301 10.53 -0.87 -25.11
N TYR A 302 10.62 -2.12 -24.64
CA TYR A 302 11.71 -2.61 -23.82
C TYR A 302 12.15 -3.99 -24.29
N GLU A 303 13.43 -4.28 -24.10
CA GLU A 303 13.97 -5.64 -24.14
C GLU A 303 13.98 -6.20 -22.71
N ARG A 304 13.70 -7.50 -22.59
CA ARG A 304 13.81 -8.24 -21.34
C ARG A 304 14.65 -9.47 -21.54
N LYS A 305 15.58 -9.73 -20.61
CA LYS A 305 16.44 -10.91 -20.61
C LYS A 305 16.32 -11.63 -19.28
N TYR A 306 16.07 -12.94 -19.34
CA TYR A 306 16.14 -13.80 -18.16
C TYR A 306 17.61 -14.09 -17.85
N ILE A 307 18.04 -13.77 -16.64
CA ILE A 307 19.39 -13.92 -16.12
C ILE A 307 19.24 -14.55 -14.74
N PRO A 308 19.24 -15.90 -14.65
CA PRO A 308 19.16 -16.60 -13.38
C PRO A 308 20.25 -16.12 -12.43
N ARG A 309 19.86 -15.61 -11.27
CA ARG A 309 20.82 -15.18 -10.25
C ARG A 309 21.04 -16.37 -9.31
N LYS A 310 22.16 -17.09 -9.48
CA LYS A 310 22.60 -18.05 -8.45
C LYS A 310 22.77 -17.27 -7.16
N GLU A 311 22.22 -17.77 -6.05
CA GLU A 311 22.28 -17.19 -4.70
C GLU A 311 23.52 -16.32 -4.51
N LEU A 312 23.37 -15.03 -4.80
CA LEU A 312 24.41 -14.07 -4.49
C LEU A 312 24.26 -13.88 -2.98
N PRO A 313 25.32 -14.13 -2.18
CA PRO A 313 25.28 -13.75 -0.77
C PRO A 313 24.82 -12.28 -0.69
N CYS A 314 24.00 -11.97 0.32
CA CYS A 314 23.57 -10.61 0.58
C CYS A 314 24.79 -9.68 0.42
N PRO A 315 24.76 -8.65 -0.46
CA PRO A 315 25.92 -7.81 -0.77
C PRO A 315 26.34 -6.92 0.41
N ILE A 316 25.74 -7.10 1.58
CA ILE A 316 26.08 -6.44 2.82
C ILE A 316 26.83 -7.46 3.67
N GLU A 317 28.16 -7.43 3.61
CA GLU A 317 28.99 -8.01 4.66
C GLU A 317 28.69 -7.22 5.96
N VAL A 318 28.22 -7.91 6.99
CA VAL A 318 28.02 -7.37 8.34
C VAL A 318 29.34 -7.42 9.10
#